data_AF-A0A3S9A775-F1
#
_entry.id   AF-A0A3S9A775-F1
#
_cell.length_a   1.000
_cell.length_b   1.000
_cell.length_c   1.000
_cell.angle_alpha   90.00
_cell.angle_beta   90.00
_cell.angle_gamma   90.00
#
_symmetry.space_group_name_H-M   'P 1'
#
loop_
_entity.id
_entity.type
_entity.pdbx_description
1 polymer ?
#
loop_
_entity_poly.entity_id
_entity_poly.type
_entity_poly.pdbx_seq_one_letter_code
_entity_poly.pdbx_strand_id
1 'polypeptide(L)' 'MEEEWFCPAVKKVIAHGLCWEYFFAGRGGPTDTAGELREWIKQTDAFKDLDEFQEVCETCKYKHG' A
#
# COMPACT_ATOMS: atom_id res chain seq x y z
N MET A 1 4.58 10.97 17.78
CA MET A 1 5.62 10.38 16.92
C MET A 1 4.85 9.41 16.05
N GLU A 2 4.67 9.71 14.77
CA GLU A 2 4.00 8.78 13.85
C GLU A 2 4.89 7.54 13.74
N GLU A 3 4.32 6.36 13.96
CA GLU A 3 5.07 5.12 13.89
C GLU A 3 5.42 4.87 12.41
N GLU A 4 6.69 4.96 12.07
CA GLU A 4 7.20 4.66 10.74
C GLU A 4 7.55 3.19 10.63
N TRP A 5 7.19 2.55 9.52
CA TRP A 5 7.46 1.13 9.30
C TRP A 5 7.90 0.88 7.85
N PHE A 6 8.65 -0.21 7.62
CA PHE A 6 9.08 -0.57 6.27
C PHE A 6 7.99 -1.35 5.54
N CYS A 7 7.47 -0.81 4.44
CA CYS A 7 6.53 -1.54 3.60
C CYS A 7 7.29 -2.35 2.52
N PRO A 8 7.20 -3.69 2.54
CA PRO A 8 7.93 -4.54 1.61
C PRO A 8 7.42 -4.42 0.17
N ALA A 9 6.12 -4.10 -0.02
CA ALA A 9 5.51 -3.98 -1.34
C ALA A 9 6.07 -2.80 -2.14
N VAL A 10 6.25 -1.65 -1.47
CA VAL A 10 6.80 -0.42 -2.08
C VAL A 10 8.29 -0.21 -1.80
N LYS A 11 8.92 -1.11 -1.03
CA LYS A 11 10.35 -1.09 -0.64
C LYS A 11 10.81 0.25 -0.04
N LYS A 12 9.95 0.92 0.73
CA LYS A 12 10.23 2.20 1.40
C LYS A 12 9.65 2.24 2.80
N VAL A 13 10.24 3.09 3.64
CA VAL A 13 9.66 3.44 4.94
C VAL A 13 8.47 4.35 4.69
N ILE A 14 7.33 4.04 5.31
CA ILE A 14 6.11 4.83 5.24
C ILE A 14 5.55 5.05 6.64
N ALA A 15 4.67 6.05 6.79
CA ALA A 15 3.88 6.18 8.01
C ALA A 15 2.94 4.99 8.18
N HIS A 16 2.68 4.58 9.43
CA HIS A 16 1.71 3.53 9.75
C HIS A 16 0.29 3.86 9.24
N GLY A 17 -0.09 5.14 9.22
CA GLY A 17 -1.33 5.58 8.57
C GLY A 17 -1.39 5.21 7.09
N LEU A 18 -0.30 5.48 6.35
CA LEU A 18 -0.21 5.18 4.92
C LEU A 18 -0.22 3.67 4.63
N CYS A 19 0.27 2.82 5.55
CA CYS A 19 0.07 1.37 5.45
C CYS A 19 -1.40 1.00 5.39
N TRP A 20 -2.18 1.54 6.35
CA TRP A 20 -3.60 1.27 6.44
C TRP A 20 -4.31 1.77 5.18
N GLU A 21 -3.96 2.96 4.69
CA GLU A 21 -4.53 3.51 3.47
C GLU A 21 -4.19 2.65 2.23
N TYR A 22 -2.95 2.17 2.12
CA TYR A 22 -2.55 1.21 1.07
C TYR A 22 -3.34 -0.10 1.15
N PHE A 23 -3.58 -0.64 2.34
CA PHE A 23 -4.37 -1.87 2.53
C PHE A 23 -5.83 -1.71 2.11
N PHE A 24 -6.42 -0.52 2.31
CA PHE A 24 -7.81 -0.24 1.93
C PHE A 24 -7.93 0.43 0.55
N ALA A 25 -6.83 0.65 -0.17
CA ALA A 25 -6.82 1.28 -1.48
C ALA A 25 -7.69 0.49 -2.49
N GLY A 26 -8.79 1.10 -2.93
CA GLY A 26 -9.76 0.46 -3.82
C GLY A 26 -10.76 -0.50 -3.13
N ARG A 27 -10.69 -0.64 -1.79
CA ARG A 27 -11.57 -1.51 -0.96
C ARG A 27 -12.32 -0.72 0.13
N GLY A 28 -12.55 0.57 -0.09
CA GLY A 28 -13.26 1.46 0.86
C GLY A 28 -12.36 2.42 1.65
N GLY A 29 -11.05 2.43 1.37
CA GLY A 29 -10.11 3.43 1.86
C GLY A 29 -10.16 4.74 1.06
N PRO A 30 -9.22 5.66 1.31
CA PRO A 30 -9.18 6.95 0.65
C PRO A 30 -8.99 6.82 -0.87
N THR A 31 -9.85 7.50 -1.64
CA THR A 31 -9.79 7.46 -3.11
C THR A 31 -8.50 8.07 -3.66
N ASP A 32 -7.97 9.09 -2.97
CA ASP A 32 -6.73 9.78 -3.37
C ASP A 32 -5.54 8.82 -3.32
N THR A 33 -5.35 8.13 -2.19
CA THR A 33 -4.32 7.09 -2.02
C THR A 33 -4.45 5.96 -3.04
N ALA A 34 -5.68 5.55 -3.39
CA ALA A 34 -5.89 4.54 -4.42
C ALA A 34 -5.47 5.02 -5.82
N GLY A 35 -5.68 6.32 -6.10
CA GLY A 35 -5.21 6.98 -7.32
C GLY A 35 -3.69 7.01 -7.38
N GLU A 36 -3.05 7.55 -6.35
CA GLU A 36 -1.58 7.65 -6.26
C GLU A 36 -0.91 6.27 -6.35
N LEU A 37 -1.46 5.28 -5.65
CA LEU A 37 -0.92 3.91 -5.67
C LEU A 37 -1.06 3.29 -7.06
N ARG A 38 -2.18 3.51 -7.75
CA ARG A 38 -2.37 3.06 -9.13
C ARG A 38 -1.40 3.75 -10.10
N GLU A 39 -1.13 5.03 -9.93
CA GLU A 39 -0.12 5.74 -10.73
C GLU A 39 1.28 5.21 -10.46
N TRP A 40 1.63 4.99 -9.19
CA TRP A 40 2.91 4.40 -8.81
C TRP A 40 3.11 3.00 -9.39
N ILE A 41 2.09 2.14 -9.34
CA ILE A 41 2.11 0.80 -9.96
C ILE A 41 2.41 0.91 -11.45
N LYS A 42 1.72 1.81 -12.17
CA LYS A 42 1.93 2.03 -13.61
C LYS A 42 3.33 2.56 -13.94
N GLN A 43 3.89 3.43 -13.10
CA GLN A 43 5.21 4.02 -13.32
C GLN A 43 6.34 3.03 -13.05
N THR A 44 6.16 2.15 -12.06
CA THR A 44 7.20 1.23 -11.61
C THR A 44 7.09 -0.16 -12.24
N ASP A 45 5.95 -0.49 -12.83
CA ASP A 45 5.60 -1.85 -13.28
C ASP A 45 5.80 -2.89 -12.15
N ALA A 46 5.72 -2.45 -10.89
CA ALA A 46 6.00 -3.28 -9.73
C ALA A 46 4.90 -4.32 -9.47
N PHE A 47 3.69 -4.02 -9.92
CA PHE A 47 2.52 -4.87 -9.83
C PHE A 47 1.70 -4.76 -11.12
N LYS A 48 0.89 -5.76 -11.43
CA LYS A 48 -0.04 -5.72 -12.56
C LYS A 48 -1.14 -4.69 -12.35
N ASP A 49 -1.73 -4.68 -11.16
CA ASP A 49 -2.80 -3.78 -10.77
C ASP A 49 -2.96 -3.73 -9.24
N LEU A 50 -3.95 -2.98 -8.76
CA LEU A 50 -4.19 -2.82 -7.33
C LEU A 50 -4.52 -4.14 -6.64
N ASP A 51 -5.17 -5.10 -7.30
CA ASP A 51 -5.54 -6.37 -6.67
C ASP A 51 -4.31 -7.22 -6.37
N GLU A 52 -3.35 -7.30 -7.29
CA GLU A 52 -2.05 -7.97 -7.08
C GLU A 52 -1.26 -7.31 -5.95
N PHE A 53 -1.29 -5.97 -5.85
CA PHE A 53 -0.73 -5.25 -4.71
C PHE A 53 -1.43 -5.65 -3.40
N GLN A 54 -2.76 -5.76 -3.41
CA GLN A 54 -3.52 -6.16 -2.23
C GLN A 54 -3.20 -7.58 -1.77
N GLU A 55 -3.00 -8.53 -2.67
CA GLU A 55 -2.58 -9.90 -2.29
C GLU A 55 -1.27 -9.90 -1.51
N VAL A 56 -0.31 -9.04 -1.89
CA VAL A 56 0.95 -8.86 -1.15
C VAL A 56 0.71 -8.17 0.20
N CYS A 57 -0.19 -7.20 0.27
CA CYS A 57 -0.59 -6.56 1.52
C CYS A 57 -1.31 -7.52 2.48
N GLU A 58 -2.19 -8.39 1.98
CA GLU A 58 -2.95 -9.39 2.77
C GLU A 58 -2.06 -10.47 3.39
N THR A 59 -0.96 -10.79 2.71
CA THR A 59 0.07 -11.72 3.17
C THR A 59 1.20 -11.03 3.95
N CYS A 60 1.18 -9.71 4.06
CA CYS A 60 2.16 -8.97 4.83
C CYS A 60 2.05 -9.32 6.32
N LYS A 61 3.13 -9.89 6.87
CA LYS A 61 3.22 -10.29 8.29
C LYS A 61 3.09 -9.12 9.28
N TYR A 62 3.17 -7.90 8.79
CA TYR A 62 3.04 -6.70 9.59
C TYR A 62 1.62 -6.11 9.52
N LYS A 63 0.70 -6.70 8.72
CA LYS A 63 -0.66 -6.16 8.55
C LYS A 63 -1.33 -5.86 9.89
N HIS A 64 -1.73 -4.60 10.08
CA HIS A 64 -2.52 -4.15 11.22
C HIS A 64 -1.92 -4.39 12.62
N GLY A 65 -0.61 -4.15 12.79
CA GLY A 65 0.06 -4.10 14.09
C GLY A 65 0.93 -5.31 14.37
#